data_AF-A0A7V8AK91-F1
#
_entry.id   AF-A0A7V8AK91-F1
#
_cell.length_a   1.000
_cell.length_b   1.000
_cell.length_c   1.000
_cell.angle_alpha   90.00
_cell.angle_beta   90.00
_cell.angle_gamma   90.00
#
_symmetry.space_group_name_H-M   'P 1'
#
loop_
_entity.id
_entity.type
_entity.pdbx_description
1 polymer ?
#
loop_
_entity_poly.entity_id
_entity_poly.type
_entity_poly.pdbx_seq_one_letter_code
_entity_poly.pdbx_strand_id
1 'polypeptide(L)'
;MSQSLGHHIASDTIRDWVFEKRPVTFTPTDYDINIIGDYNIGGDAWASRILLEEMGLRVVASWSGDATLAELERAPKAKLNLIHCYWSMNYICQHMEEKYGIP
;
A
#
# COMPACT_ATOMS: atom_id res chain seq x y z
N MET A 1 0.64 -25.89 8.15
CA MET A 1 1.00 -24.54 8.66
C MET A 1 0.10 -23.52 8.00
N SER A 2 -0.35 -22.49 8.72
CA SER A 2 -1.18 -21.41 8.15
C SER A 2 -0.28 -20.32 7.54
N GLN A 3 -0.69 -19.75 6.40
CA GLN A 3 0.01 -18.63 5.75
C GLN A 3 -0.10 -17.31 6.53
N SER A 4 -1.04 -17.22 7.50
CA SER A 4 -1.33 -15.98 8.27
C SER A 4 -0.10 -15.36 8.92
N LEU A 5 0.69 -16.19 9.59
CA LEU A 5 1.85 -15.70 10.33
C LEU A 5 2.90 -15.09 9.38
N GLY A 6 3.01 -15.65 8.17
CA GLY A 6 3.87 -15.11 7.13
C GLY A 6 3.47 -13.70 6.70
N HIS A 7 2.16 -13.43 6.55
CA HIS A 7 1.66 -12.10 6.22
C HIS A 7 2.00 -11.07 7.31
N HIS A 8 1.87 -11.46 8.57
CA HIS A 8 2.19 -10.60 9.70
C HIS A 8 3.69 -10.28 9.74
N ILE A 9 4.56 -11.30 9.64
CA ILE A 9 6.02 -11.12 9.63
C ILE A 9 6.46 -10.24 8.44
N ALA A 10 5.87 -10.44 7.27
CA ALA A 10 6.18 -9.63 6.09
C ALA A 10 5.76 -8.16 6.30
N SER A 11 4.56 -7.91 6.84
CA SER A 11 4.08 -6.57 7.16
C SER A 11 5.01 -5.85 8.14
N ASP A 12 5.40 -6.54 9.21
CA ASP A 12 6.34 -6.03 10.21
C ASP A 12 7.72 -5.73 9.61
N THR A 13 8.19 -6.57 8.70
CA THR A 13 9.48 -6.35 8.02
C THR A 13 9.43 -5.07 7.18
N ILE A 14 8.35 -4.83 6.44
CA ILE A 14 8.21 -3.60 5.65
C ILE A 14 8.14 -2.37 6.57
N ARG A 15 7.37 -2.44 7.65
CA ARG A 15 7.33 -1.40 8.68
C ARG A 15 8.73 -1.08 9.21
N ASP A 16 9.47 -2.11 9.61
CA ASP A 16 10.71 -1.94 10.36
C ASP A 16 11.91 -1.61 9.49
N TRP A 17 11.88 -1.98 8.20
CA TRP A 17 13.05 -1.91 7.31
C TRP A 17 12.85 -1.12 6.02
N VAL A 18 11.62 -0.71 5.66
CA VAL A 18 11.37 0.10 4.46
C VAL A 18 10.88 1.49 4.82
N PHE A 19 9.90 1.59 5.72
CA PHE A 19 9.36 2.90 6.10
C PHE A 19 10.42 3.77 6.79
N GLU A 20 10.47 5.05 6.39
CA GLU A 20 11.34 6.09 6.95
C GLU A 20 12.85 5.80 6.90
N LYS A 21 13.31 4.80 6.14
CA LYS A 21 14.75 4.48 6.04
C LYS A 21 15.51 5.42 5.12
N ARG A 22 14.83 6.12 4.23
CA ARG A 22 15.41 7.02 3.24
C ARG A 22 14.53 8.26 3.07
N PRO A 23 15.13 9.42 2.74
CA PRO A 23 14.35 10.59 2.38
C PRO A 23 13.59 10.32 1.09
N VAL A 24 12.27 10.48 1.13
CA VAL A 24 11.39 10.30 -0.02
C VAL A 24 11.00 11.66 -0.56
N THR A 25 11.48 12.00 -1.76
CA THR A 25 11.01 13.17 -2.50
C THR A 25 9.69 12.82 -3.19
N PHE A 26 8.59 13.32 -2.63
CA PHE A 26 7.25 13.10 -3.16
C PHE A 26 6.41 14.36 -2.93
N THR A 27 5.70 14.81 -3.97
CA THR A 27 4.77 15.94 -3.88
C THR A 27 3.35 15.39 -3.77
N PRO A 28 2.75 15.40 -2.56
CA PRO A 28 1.42 14.84 -2.36
C PRO A 28 0.33 15.72 -3.01
N THR A 29 -0.77 15.09 -3.38
CA THR A 29 -2.03 15.74 -3.77
C THR A 29 -3.13 15.34 -2.78
N ASP A 30 -4.29 15.98 -2.90
CA ASP A 30 -5.46 15.65 -2.07
C ASP A 30 -6.15 14.33 -2.49
N TYR A 31 -5.75 13.76 -3.63
CA TYR A 31 -6.37 12.57 -4.23
C TYR A 31 -5.45 11.36 -4.28
N ASP A 32 -4.37 11.36 -3.49
CA ASP A 32 -3.42 10.27 -3.41
C ASP A 32 -3.97 9.08 -2.61
N ILE A 33 -3.95 7.89 -3.21
CA ILE A 33 -4.42 6.65 -2.57
C ILE A 33 -3.41 5.52 -2.73
N ASN A 34 -3.48 4.52 -1.85
CA ASN A 34 -2.83 3.23 -2.02
C ASN A 34 -3.85 2.13 -2.29
N ILE A 35 -3.52 1.19 -3.16
CA ILE A 35 -4.22 -0.11 -3.26
C ILE A 35 -3.44 -1.10 -2.40
N ILE A 36 -4.09 -1.69 -1.40
CA ILE A 36 -3.43 -2.54 -0.41
C ILE A 36 -3.99 -3.97 -0.43
N GLY A 37 -3.10 -4.95 -0.59
CA GLY A 37 -3.47 -6.37 -0.61
C GLY A 37 -4.01 -6.85 -1.96
N ASP A 38 -3.58 -6.23 -3.05
CA ASP A 38 -3.78 -6.73 -4.42
C ASP A 38 -2.44 -7.23 -4.98
N TYR A 39 -2.40 -8.50 -5.35
CA TYR A 39 -1.19 -9.18 -5.83
C TYR A 39 -1.09 -9.21 -7.35
N ASN A 40 -1.98 -8.50 -8.06
CA ASN A 40 -2.04 -8.38 -9.51
C ASN A 40 -2.10 -9.74 -10.24
N ILE A 41 -2.82 -10.71 -9.67
CA ILE A 41 -2.98 -12.04 -10.28
C ILE A 41 -3.74 -11.86 -11.59
N GLY A 42 -3.12 -12.23 -12.72
CA GLY A 42 -3.76 -12.09 -14.03
C GLY A 42 -4.04 -10.65 -14.47
N GLY A 43 -3.47 -9.63 -13.82
CA GLY A 43 -3.70 -8.22 -14.16
C GLY A 43 -4.79 -7.51 -13.34
N ASP A 44 -5.30 -8.14 -12.26
CA ASP A 44 -6.39 -7.59 -11.43
C ASP A 44 -6.10 -6.18 -10.88
N ALA A 45 -4.86 -5.91 -10.43
CA ALA A 45 -4.49 -4.61 -9.87
C ALA A 45 -4.48 -3.53 -10.95
N TRP A 46 -4.09 -3.87 -12.18
CA TRP A 46 -4.10 -2.93 -13.31
C TRP A 46 -5.53 -2.53 -13.67
N ALA A 47 -6.45 -3.49 -13.72
CA ALA A 47 -7.86 -3.22 -13.99
C ALA A 47 -8.46 -2.30 -12.91
N SER A 48 -8.18 -2.58 -11.63
CA SER A 48 -8.62 -1.75 -10.50
C SER A 48 -8.01 -0.34 -10.56
N ARG A 49 -6.72 -0.25 -10.86
CA ARG A 49 -5.98 1.02 -10.99
C ARG A 49 -6.58 1.93 -12.06
N ILE A 50 -6.88 1.38 -13.25
CA ILE A 50 -7.45 2.17 -14.36
C ILE A 50 -8.74 2.86 -13.90
N LEU A 51 -9.65 2.13 -13.25
CA LEU A 51 -10.92 2.70 -12.78
C LEU A 51 -10.71 3.81 -11.74
N LEU A 52 -9.78 3.62 -10.80
CA LEU A 52 -9.48 4.62 -9.78
C LEU A 52 -8.84 5.89 -10.37
N GLU A 53 -7.95 5.73 -11.35
CA GLU A 53 -7.34 6.87 -12.06
C GLU A 53 -8.36 7.59 -12.95
N GLU A 54 -9.28 6.87 -13.60
CA GLU A 54 -10.40 7.46 -14.37
C GLU A 54 -11.38 8.24 -13.48
N MET A 55 -11.54 7.86 -12.20
CA MET A 55 -12.28 8.63 -11.20
C MET A 55 -11.56 9.93 -10.79
N GLY A 56 -10.31 10.13 -11.19
CA GLY A 56 -9.48 11.29 -10.85
C GLY A 56 -8.59 11.09 -9.61
N LEU A 57 -8.48 9.86 -9.08
CA LEU A 57 -7.55 9.55 -8.00
C LEU A 57 -6.14 9.30 -8.56
N ARG A 58 -5.12 9.44 -7.72
CA ARG A 58 -3.75 9.09 -8.07
C ARG A 58 -3.29 7.91 -7.22
N VAL A 59 -3.04 6.77 -7.87
CA VAL A 59 -2.52 5.58 -7.19
C VAL A 59 -1.02 5.75 -6.95
N VAL A 60 -0.65 5.95 -5.68
CA VAL A 60 0.74 6.15 -5.24
C VAL A 60 1.48 4.82 -5.11
N ALA A 61 0.79 3.78 -4.66
CA ALA A 61 1.34 2.45 -4.55
C ALA A 61 0.27 1.37 -4.70
N SER A 62 0.65 0.23 -5.29
CA SER A 62 -0.14 -1.00 -5.38
C SER A 62 0.60 -2.10 -4.63
N TRP A 63 0.03 -2.64 -3.55
CA TRP A 63 0.72 -3.55 -2.64
C TRP A 63 0.20 -4.98 -2.76
N SER A 64 0.98 -5.97 -3.20
CA SER A 64 2.34 -5.86 -3.76
C SER A 64 2.43 -6.25 -5.24
N GLY A 65 1.29 -6.46 -5.90
CA GLY A 65 1.23 -6.76 -7.32
C GLY A 65 1.78 -5.60 -8.15
N ASP A 66 2.82 -5.89 -8.94
CA ASP A 66 3.55 -4.93 -9.78
C ASP A 66 4.18 -3.74 -9.01
N ALA A 67 4.43 -3.92 -7.71
CA ALA A 67 4.96 -2.86 -6.86
C ALA A 67 6.47 -2.68 -7.01
N THR A 68 6.91 -1.43 -6.94
CA THR A 68 8.33 -1.07 -6.78
C THR A 68 8.64 -0.65 -5.34
N LEU A 69 9.88 -0.87 -4.89
CA LEU A 69 10.30 -0.42 -3.55
C LEU A 69 10.07 1.09 -3.34
N ALA A 70 10.27 1.89 -4.38
CA ALA A 70 10.05 3.34 -4.32
C ALA A 70 8.57 3.70 -4.05
N GLU A 71 7.61 2.92 -4.56
CA GLU A 71 6.19 3.09 -4.25
C GLU A 71 5.88 2.68 -2.81
N LEU A 72 6.48 1.59 -2.31
CA LEU A 72 6.33 1.20 -0.92
C LEU A 72 6.86 2.29 0.03
N GLU A 73 8.03 2.85 -0.26
CA GLU A 73 8.62 3.96 0.49
C GLU A 73 7.72 5.22 0.49
N ARG A 74 6.97 5.45 -0.60
CA ARG A 74 6.03 6.58 -0.75
C ARG A 74 4.65 6.33 -0.16
N ALA A 75 4.25 5.09 0.08
CA ALA A 75 2.90 4.74 0.54
C ALA A 75 2.45 5.52 1.80
N PRO A 76 3.32 5.81 2.80
CA PRO A 76 2.97 6.69 3.93
C PRO A 76 2.67 8.15 3.58
N LYS A 77 2.70 8.55 2.30
CA LYS A 77 2.34 9.90 1.84
C LYS A 77 0.94 9.98 1.25
N ALA A 78 0.26 8.86 1.06
CA ALA A 78 -1.11 8.81 0.55
C ALA A 78 -2.13 9.38 1.57
N LYS A 79 -3.34 9.67 1.10
CA LYS A 79 -4.47 10.16 1.91
C LYS A 79 -5.40 9.06 2.38
N LEU A 80 -5.40 7.91 1.71
CA LEU A 80 -6.30 6.79 1.98
C LEU A 80 -5.69 5.46 1.54
N ASN A 81 -5.88 4.41 2.34
CA ASN A 81 -5.54 3.03 2.01
C ASN A 81 -6.80 2.25 1.60
N LEU A 82 -6.87 1.81 0.34
CA LEU A 82 -7.94 0.95 -0.15
C LEU A 82 -7.55 -0.52 0.02
N ILE A 83 -8.13 -1.18 1.02
CA ILE A 83 -7.78 -2.56 1.38
C ILE A 83 -8.61 -3.56 0.58
N HIS A 84 -7.97 -4.34 -0.29
CA HIS A 84 -8.60 -5.44 -1.02
C HIS A 84 -8.51 -6.75 -0.23
N CYS A 85 -7.30 -7.24 0.07
CA CYS A 85 -7.11 -8.44 0.90
C CYS A 85 -6.88 -8.08 2.38
N TYR A 86 -7.96 -7.90 3.13
CA TYR A 86 -7.91 -7.57 4.55
C TYR A 86 -7.03 -8.53 5.38
N TRP A 87 -7.15 -9.83 5.14
CA TRP A 87 -6.51 -10.85 5.98
C TRP A 87 -4.98 -10.89 5.86
N SER A 88 -4.40 -10.29 4.82
CA SER A 88 -2.96 -10.27 4.61
C SER A 88 -2.30 -8.95 4.99
N MET A 89 -3.04 -7.83 4.88
CA MET A 89 -2.45 -6.50 4.98
C MET A 89 -3.11 -5.60 6.03
N ASN A 90 -4.06 -6.09 6.83
CA ASN A 90 -4.63 -5.29 7.92
C ASN A 90 -3.56 -4.79 8.91
N TYR A 91 -2.53 -5.58 9.20
CA TYR A 91 -1.44 -5.24 10.12
C TYR A 91 -0.73 -3.94 9.70
N ILE A 92 -0.35 -3.83 8.42
CA ILE A 92 0.33 -2.64 7.91
C ILE A 92 -0.62 -1.44 7.82
N CYS A 93 -1.90 -1.66 7.50
CA CYS A 93 -2.90 -0.58 7.43
C CYS A 93 -3.17 0.02 8.81
N GLN A 94 -3.35 -0.82 9.84
CA GLN A 94 -3.49 -0.35 11.23
C GLN A 94 -2.27 0.47 11.66
N HIS A 95 -1.06 0.00 11.33
CA HIS A 95 0.14 0.76 11.61
C HIS A 95 0.17 2.12 10.88
N MET A 96 -0.26 2.16 9.61
CA MET A 96 -0.30 3.39 8.83
C MET A 96 -1.35 4.38 9.35
N GLU A 97 -2.49 3.90 9.83
CA GLU A 97 -3.50 4.72 10.49
C GLU A 97 -2.97 5.29 11.81
N GLU A 98 -2.42 4.46 12.69
CA GLU A 98 -1.92 4.86 14.01
C GLU A 98 -0.74 5.85 13.92
N LYS A 99 0.20 5.62 12.98
CA LYS A 99 1.43 6.41 12.89
C LYS A 99 1.32 7.62 11.97
N TYR A 100 0.63 7.47 10.83
CA TYR A 100 0.58 8.50 9.79
C TYR A 100 -0.81 9.13 9.64
N GLY A 101 -1.84 8.63 10.34
CA GLY A 101 -3.20 9.14 10.24
C GLY A 101 -3.86 8.86 8.90
N ILE A 102 -3.43 7.80 8.19
CA ILE A 102 -3.97 7.42 6.89
C ILE A 102 -5.11 6.41 7.12
N PRO A 103 -6.38 6.80 6.89
CA PRO A 103 -7.51 5.90 7.02
C PRO A 103 -7.52 4.80 5.95
#